data_AF-A0A1Y2D9B0-F1
#
_entry.id   AF-A0A1Y2D9B0-F1
#
_cell.length_a   1.000
_cell.length_b   1.000
_cell.length_c   1.000
_cell.angle_alpha   90.00
_cell.angle_beta   90.00
_cell.angle_gamma   90.00
#
_symmetry.space_group_name_H-M   'P 1'
#
loop_
_entity.id
_entity.type
_entity.pdbx_description
1 polymer ?
#
loop_
_entity_poly.entity_id
_entity_poly.type
_entity_poly.pdbx_seq_one_letter_code
_entity_poly.pdbx_strand_id
1 'polypeptide(L)'
;MVKKLKNEIASNEIFQLNNFEINNKLREGKYIFLMLLYGFENLKQYSVDILPGLHEGVSGSTLWGYNIGVPKTINEELKKRVGTVLSYILSEELQKKLILEFNILSAISGIFNDKEICQSLDCHLFKKLQPVQRLSTELYSYDEYSEQFRNYFYDYLYGDKTAYESIKNIDDITKIYVVSLSTEETVIGLIVTIFVCVFLFGVALSVVLLLMRNILDYFSFFPFDLWIIGIMGSVLIICVCFLELENVTVVKCHLRQFFLSFGYTISIIPFIYKLILNFPKSNTFFNYIINHRQYLILLFTFIDVALSALSIISPYEIKNIILEHERNFQRCTINRAFGQLILTIIYMNKLAIVGICLILMIYEWRMVENQNDMNILFPIIFIDILSLILFSLNHIINIDNYKYYFLLCVVIYIIISFSNYGYLIYLGITMIITNGKDEEKKKKSVKEMKYIIESTVVSQGQSIKNKSFTETETSSTETGDEPS
;
A
#
# COMPACT_ATOMS: atom_id res chain seq x y z
N MET A 1 -4.03 -25.08 32.93
CA MET A 1 -3.85 -26.39 33.59
C MET A 1 -2.42 -26.61 34.08
N VAL A 2 -1.40 -26.47 33.22
CA VAL A 2 0.01 -26.73 33.60
C VAL A 2 0.48 -25.91 34.82
N LYS A 3 0.23 -24.58 34.86
CA LYS A 3 0.57 -23.75 36.03
C LYS A 3 -0.13 -24.19 37.32
N LYS A 4 -1.36 -24.73 37.21
CA LYS A 4 -2.12 -25.29 38.33
C LYS A 4 -1.47 -26.59 38.83
N LEU A 5 -1.14 -27.52 37.92
CA LEU A 5 -0.40 -28.74 38.26
C LEU A 5 0.93 -28.42 38.95
N LYS A 6 1.67 -27.44 38.42
CA LYS A 6 2.93 -26.97 39.00
C LYS A 6 2.76 -26.39 40.41
N ASN A 7 1.72 -25.61 40.65
CA ASN A 7 1.53 -24.92 41.93
C ASN A 7 0.84 -25.79 43.01
N GLU A 8 -0.03 -26.73 42.62
CA GLU A 8 -0.84 -27.51 43.56
C GLU A 8 -0.31 -28.93 43.79
N ILE A 9 0.36 -29.53 42.80
CA ILE A 9 0.71 -30.97 42.82
C ILE A 9 2.23 -31.19 42.92
N ALA A 10 3.04 -30.27 42.41
CA ALA A 10 4.50 -30.41 42.38
C ALA A 10 5.22 -29.14 42.87
N SER A 11 6.54 -29.11 42.73
CA SER A 11 7.36 -27.93 42.99
C SER A 11 7.99 -27.39 41.70
N ASN A 12 8.52 -26.17 41.75
CA ASN A 12 9.26 -25.59 40.62
C ASN A 12 10.46 -26.45 40.24
N GLU A 13 11.18 -26.99 41.23
CA GLU A 13 12.36 -27.84 41.01
C GLU A 13 11.99 -29.10 40.24
N ILE A 14 10.85 -29.74 40.56
CA ILE A 14 10.38 -30.95 39.86
C ILE A 14 10.03 -30.65 38.40
N PHE A 15 9.43 -29.50 38.12
CA PHE A 15 9.05 -29.10 36.76
C PHE A 15 10.23 -28.63 35.90
N GLN A 16 11.38 -28.36 36.52
CA GLN A 16 12.60 -27.91 35.86
C GLN A 16 13.68 -29.00 35.77
N LEU A 17 13.36 -30.24 36.16
CA LEU A 17 14.28 -31.36 36.05
C LEU A 17 14.73 -31.54 34.60
N ASN A 18 16.04 -31.72 34.43
CA ASN A 18 16.59 -32.04 33.12
C ASN A 18 16.37 -33.53 32.79
N ASN A 19 16.62 -33.92 31.53
CA ASN A 19 16.41 -35.30 31.07
C ASN A 19 17.20 -36.33 31.89
N PHE A 20 18.39 -35.99 32.40
CA PHE A 20 19.19 -36.90 33.22
C PHE A 20 18.51 -37.16 34.57
N GLU A 21 18.02 -36.11 35.22
CA GLU A 21 17.30 -36.23 36.48
C GLU A 21 15.96 -36.96 36.31
N ILE A 22 15.23 -36.68 35.24
CA ILE A 22 14.00 -37.40 34.88
C ILE A 22 14.30 -38.91 34.69
N ASN A 23 15.36 -39.26 33.98
CA ASN A 23 15.76 -40.67 33.79
C ASN A 23 16.14 -41.34 35.12
N ASN A 24 16.79 -40.62 36.04
CA ASN A 24 17.06 -41.16 37.37
C ASN A 24 15.75 -41.42 38.14
N LYS A 25 14.77 -40.50 38.07
CA LYS A 25 13.44 -40.71 38.67
C LYS A 25 12.69 -41.88 38.05
N LEU A 26 12.81 -42.05 36.73
CA LEU A 26 12.28 -43.21 36.02
C LEU A 26 12.87 -44.50 36.62
N ARG A 27 14.19 -44.61 36.74
CA ARG A 27 14.87 -45.80 37.29
C ARG A 27 14.57 -46.06 38.76
N GLU A 28 14.42 -45.00 39.57
CA GLU A 28 14.04 -45.10 40.98
C GLU A 28 12.58 -45.57 41.16
N GLY A 29 11.73 -45.45 40.14
CA GLY A 29 10.29 -45.72 40.24
C GLY A 29 9.53 -44.75 41.15
N LYS A 30 10.11 -43.58 41.44
CA LYS A 30 9.56 -42.58 42.37
C LYS A 30 8.82 -41.46 41.65
N TYR A 31 7.72 -41.81 40.97
CA TYR A 31 6.85 -40.87 40.29
C TYR A 31 5.43 -41.44 40.16
N ILE A 32 4.44 -40.57 39.93
CA ILE A 32 3.05 -40.99 39.64
C ILE A 32 2.81 -40.89 38.13
N PHE A 33 3.15 -39.74 37.55
CA PHE A 33 3.09 -39.49 36.12
C PHE A 33 4.44 -38.92 35.66
N LEU A 34 4.89 -39.34 34.48
CA LEU A 34 6.11 -38.86 33.88
C LEU A 34 5.90 -38.72 32.37
N MET A 35 6.25 -37.55 31.84
CA MET A 35 6.22 -37.28 30.40
C MET A 35 7.62 -37.50 29.84
N LEU A 36 7.74 -38.41 28.87
CA LEU A 36 9.01 -38.81 28.28
C LEU A 36 8.87 -39.01 26.78
N LEU A 37 10.00 -38.89 26.08
CA LEU A 37 10.12 -39.37 24.71
C LEU A 37 10.14 -40.90 24.73
N TYR A 38 9.20 -41.53 24.04
CA TYR A 38 9.13 -42.99 23.93
C TYR A 38 10.35 -43.51 23.15
N GLY A 39 11.01 -44.55 23.68
CA GLY A 39 12.11 -45.25 23.00
C GLY A 39 13.48 -45.19 23.69
N PHE A 40 13.64 -44.45 24.80
CA PHE A 40 14.94 -44.33 25.47
C PHE A 40 15.25 -45.43 26.49
N GLU A 41 14.26 -46.11 27.08
CA GLU A 41 14.47 -47.19 28.06
C GLU A 41 13.38 -48.28 27.97
N ASN A 42 13.63 -49.43 28.59
CA ASN A 42 12.73 -50.57 28.60
C ASN A 42 11.59 -50.34 29.61
N LEU A 43 10.49 -49.74 29.14
CA LEU A 43 9.35 -49.31 29.97
C LEU A 43 8.38 -50.45 30.38
N LYS A 44 8.79 -51.72 30.28
CA LYS A 44 7.89 -52.89 30.52
C LYS A 44 7.25 -52.94 31.90
N GLN A 45 7.82 -52.25 32.88
CA GLN A 45 7.31 -52.19 34.26
C GLN A 45 6.31 -51.04 34.49
N TYR A 46 6.02 -50.23 33.48
CA TYR A 46 5.15 -49.06 33.58
C TYR A 46 4.01 -49.12 32.55
N SER A 47 2.85 -48.60 32.93
CA SER A 47 1.77 -48.34 31.99
C SER A 47 2.08 -47.07 31.19
N VAL A 48 2.04 -47.17 29.87
CA VAL A 48 2.19 -46.03 28.96
C VAL A 48 0.81 -45.66 28.44
N ASP A 49 0.51 -44.36 28.41
CA ASP A 49 -0.74 -43.82 27.89
C ASP A 49 -0.46 -42.68 26.91
N ILE A 50 -1.49 -42.31 26.15
CA ILE A 50 -1.44 -41.30 25.10
C ILE A 50 -1.56 -39.91 25.74
N LEU A 51 -0.74 -38.96 25.27
CA LEU A 51 -0.87 -37.57 25.70
C LEU A 51 -2.20 -36.99 25.21
N PRO A 52 -3.00 -36.35 26.09
CA PRO A 52 -4.25 -35.73 25.68
C PRO A 52 -3.99 -34.57 24.71
N GLY A 53 -4.75 -34.50 23.63
CA GLY A 53 -4.74 -33.41 22.67
C GLY A 53 -5.72 -32.29 23.02
N LEU A 54 -5.89 -31.35 22.08
CA LEU A 54 -6.80 -30.21 22.23
C LEU A 54 -8.28 -30.64 22.27
N HIS A 55 -8.61 -31.71 21.55
CA HIS A 55 -9.98 -32.24 21.44
C HIS A 55 -10.07 -33.64 22.06
N GLU A 56 -11.25 -33.98 22.57
CA GLU A 56 -11.52 -35.32 23.08
C GLU A 56 -11.30 -36.38 22.00
N GLY A 57 -10.63 -37.47 22.37
CA GLY A 57 -10.27 -38.54 21.42
C GLY A 57 -9.08 -38.22 20.50
N VAL A 58 -8.49 -37.03 20.60
CA VAL A 58 -7.30 -36.63 19.84
C VAL A 58 -6.06 -36.68 20.72
N SER A 59 -4.97 -37.25 20.21
CA SER A 59 -3.69 -37.27 20.92
C SER A 59 -2.86 -36.02 20.67
N GLY A 60 -2.19 -35.52 21.71
CA GLY A 60 -1.18 -34.45 21.62
C GLY A 60 0.23 -34.97 21.30
N SER A 61 0.38 -36.23 20.90
CA SER A 61 1.69 -36.83 20.62
C SER A 61 2.31 -36.25 19.35
N THR A 62 3.59 -35.88 19.40
CA THR A 62 4.37 -35.44 18.22
C THR A 62 5.30 -36.56 17.77
N LEU A 63 5.51 -36.69 16.45
CA LEU A 63 6.59 -37.53 15.95
C LEU A 63 7.93 -36.82 16.09
N TRP A 64 8.95 -37.61 16.36
CA TRP A 64 10.35 -37.24 16.22
C TRP A 64 11.03 -38.35 15.42
N GLY A 65 11.86 -37.96 14.45
CA GLY A 65 12.45 -38.91 13.51
C GLY A 65 13.59 -38.30 12.72
N TYR A 66 14.13 -39.11 11.81
CA TYR A 66 15.23 -38.72 10.95
C TYR A 66 14.72 -38.19 9.62
N ASN A 67 15.28 -37.07 9.17
CA ASN A 67 15.03 -36.54 7.83
C ASN A 67 16.06 -37.14 6.86
N ILE A 68 15.58 -37.69 5.75
CA ILE A 68 16.46 -38.17 4.67
C ILE A 68 16.35 -37.20 3.49
N GLY A 69 17.41 -36.42 3.26
CA GLY A 69 17.49 -35.48 2.14
C GLY A 69 18.15 -36.11 0.92
N VAL A 70 17.52 -35.97 -0.25
CA VAL A 70 18.13 -36.36 -1.53
C VAL A 70 18.41 -35.10 -2.35
N PRO A 71 19.66 -34.80 -2.72
CA PRO A 71 19.96 -33.59 -3.47
C PRO A 71 19.28 -33.60 -4.84
N LYS A 72 18.63 -32.49 -5.20
CA LYS A 72 17.92 -32.35 -6.49
C LYS A 72 18.86 -32.45 -7.71
N THR A 73 20.15 -32.23 -7.52
CA THR A 73 21.18 -32.12 -8.55
C THR A 73 21.81 -33.46 -8.98
N ILE A 74 21.49 -34.59 -8.33
CA ILE A 74 22.06 -35.89 -8.71
C ILE A 74 21.48 -36.42 -10.03
N ASN A 75 22.27 -37.22 -10.76
CA ASN A 75 21.85 -37.79 -12.05
C ASN A 75 20.80 -38.90 -11.90
N GLU A 76 20.10 -39.25 -12.98
CA GLU A 76 18.99 -40.23 -12.95
C GLU A 76 19.41 -41.64 -12.51
N GLU A 77 20.65 -42.04 -12.81
CA GLU A 77 21.17 -43.33 -12.35
C GLU A 77 21.34 -43.37 -10.83
N LEU A 78 21.91 -42.31 -10.26
CA LEU A 78 22.02 -42.13 -8.81
C LEU A 78 20.65 -42.04 -8.16
N LYS A 79 19.68 -41.34 -8.77
CA LYS A 79 18.30 -41.32 -8.25
C LYS A 79 17.70 -42.71 -8.17
N LYS A 80 17.88 -43.55 -9.20
CA LYS A 80 17.42 -44.94 -9.18
C LYS A 80 18.06 -45.74 -8.05
N ARG A 81 19.39 -45.63 -7.88
CA ARG A 81 20.11 -46.31 -6.79
C ARG A 81 19.67 -45.85 -5.40
N VAL A 82 19.53 -44.54 -5.20
CA VAL A 82 18.98 -43.97 -3.96
C VAL A 82 17.56 -44.47 -3.73
N GLY A 83 16.72 -44.52 -4.77
CA GLY A 83 15.38 -45.07 -4.71
C GLY A 83 15.36 -46.53 -4.23
N THR A 84 16.28 -47.37 -4.71
CA THR A 84 16.42 -48.75 -4.23
C THR A 84 16.79 -48.81 -2.74
N VAL A 85 17.77 -48.00 -2.31
CA VAL A 85 18.19 -47.94 -0.90
C VAL A 85 17.05 -47.47 -0.01
N LEU A 86 16.34 -46.40 -0.39
CA LEU A 86 15.19 -45.90 0.35
C LEU A 86 14.05 -46.92 0.40
N SER A 87 13.79 -47.63 -0.70
CA SER A 87 12.77 -48.69 -0.75
C SER A 87 13.09 -49.82 0.23
N TYR A 88 14.37 -50.19 0.35
CA TYR A 88 14.80 -51.17 1.33
C TYR A 88 14.69 -50.63 2.77
N ILE A 89 15.13 -49.39 3.01
CA ILE A 89 15.04 -48.74 4.33
C ILE A 89 13.60 -48.67 4.82
N LEU A 90 12.67 -48.37 3.91
CA LEU A 90 11.23 -48.24 4.17
C LEU A 90 10.46 -49.56 4.02
N SER A 91 11.14 -50.68 3.76
CA SER A 91 10.48 -51.97 3.64
C SER A 91 9.90 -52.42 4.98
N GLU A 92 8.74 -53.09 4.95
CA GLU A 92 8.14 -53.65 6.16
C GLU A 92 9.08 -54.63 6.87
N GLU A 93 9.86 -55.40 6.12
CA GLU A 93 10.82 -56.36 6.66
C GLU A 93 11.90 -55.67 7.51
N LEU A 94 12.57 -54.65 6.96
CA LEU A 94 13.58 -53.92 7.73
C LEU A 94 12.95 -53.18 8.91
N GLN A 95 11.80 -52.56 8.72
CA GLN A 95 11.11 -51.83 9.79
C GLN A 95 10.67 -52.75 10.93
N LYS A 96 10.18 -53.96 10.64
CA LYS A 96 9.90 -54.99 11.66
C LYS A 96 11.17 -55.38 12.40
N LYS A 97 12.27 -55.62 11.67
CA LYS A 97 13.58 -55.92 12.26
C LYS A 97 14.05 -54.81 13.21
N LEU A 98 13.91 -53.54 12.80
CA LEU A 98 14.26 -52.39 13.62
C LEU A 98 13.45 -52.32 14.92
N ILE A 99 12.17 -52.65 14.88
CA ILE A 99 11.33 -52.72 16.09
C ILE A 99 11.78 -53.88 17.00
N LEU A 100 11.93 -55.08 16.44
CA LEU A 100 12.21 -56.28 17.24
C LEU A 100 13.61 -56.30 17.85
N GLU A 101 14.63 -55.87 17.09
CA GLU A 101 16.02 -55.92 17.53
C GLU A 101 16.47 -54.66 18.27
N PHE A 102 15.96 -53.49 17.86
CA PHE A 102 16.46 -52.20 18.35
C PHE A 102 15.41 -51.37 19.08
N ASN A 103 14.16 -51.85 19.17
CA ASN A 103 13.04 -51.12 19.76
C ASN A 103 12.80 -49.74 19.11
N ILE A 104 13.14 -49.61 17.83
CA ILE A 104 12.92 -48.39 17.04
C ILE A 104 11.54 -48.46 16.41
N LEU A 105 10.66 -47.54 16.79
CA LEU A 105 9.30 -47.48 16.27
C LEU A 105 9.27 -47.14 14.78
N SER A 106 8.39 -47.81 14.05
CA SER A 106 8.13 -47.48 12.64
C SER A 106 7.03 -46.44 12.49
N ALA A 107 7.17 -45.59 11.48
CA ALA A 107 6.09 -44.72 11.01
C ALA A 107 5.06 -45.45 10.14
N ILE A 108 5.34 -46.70 9.73
CA ILE A 108 4.43 -47.51 8.92
C ILE A 108 3.36 -48.11 9.84
N SER A 109 2.19 -47.48 9.89
CA SER A 109 1.08 -47.88 10.75
C SER A 109 0.64 -49.34 10.56
N GLY A 110 0.76 -49.87 9.33
CA GLY A 110 0.43 -51.25 9.00
C GLY A 110 1.24 -52.29 9.78
N ILE A 111 2.47 -51.96 10.19
CA ILE A 111 3.35 -52.89 10.92
C ILE A 111 2.77 -53.26 12.29
N PHE A 112 2.00 -52.36 12.92
CA PHE A 112 1.36 -52.64 14.20
C PHE A 112 0.17 -53.60 14.08
N ASN A 113 -0.18 -54.08 12.89
CA ASN A 113 -1.12 -55.19 12.70
C ASN A 113 -0.45 -56.56 12.78
N ASP A 114 0.87 -56.62 12.75
CA ASP A 114 1.62 -57.87 12.80
C ASP A 114 1.62 -58.46 14.23
N LYS A 115 1.19 -59.72 14.35
CA LYS A 115 1.09 -60.42 15.63
C LYS A 115 2.45 -60.57 16.32
N GLU A 116 3.53 -60.73 15.57
CA GLU A 116 4.88 -60.88 16.11
C GLU A 116 5.34 -59.57 16.77
N ILE A 117 5.09 -58.43 16.13
CA ILE A 117 5.37 -57.11 16.70
C ILE A 117 4.54 -56.86 17.96
N CYS A 118 3.26 -57.24 17.93
CA CYS A 118 2.37 -57.02 19.07
C CYS A 118 2.62 -57.94 20.27
N GLN A 119 3.50 -58.93 20.14
CA GLN A 119 4.00 -59.70 21.30
C GLN A 119 5.07 -58.95 22.08
N SER A 120 5.82 -58.05 21.43
CA SER A 120 6.90 -57.27 22.05
C SER A 120 6.50 -55.83 22.41
N LEU A 121 5.43 -55.31 21.80
CA LEU A 121 4.98 -53.92 21.89
C LEU A 121 3.46 -53.82 22.09
N ASP A 122 2.98 -52.79 22.81
CA ASP A 122 1.56 -52.46 22.87
C ASP A 122 1.07 -51.81 21.57
N CYS A 123 0.82 -52.63 20.55
CA CYS A 123 0.28 -52.17 19.27
C CYS A 123 -1.05 -51.40 19.39
N HIS A 124 -1.86 -51.65 20.42
CA HIS A 124 -3.14 -50.98 20.59
C HIS A 124 -2.93 -49.50 20.94
N LEU A 125 -1.93 -49.20 21.77
CA LEU A 125 -1.46 -47.84 22.02
C LEU A 125 -1.02 -47.15 20.71
N PHE A 126 -0.11 -47.76 19.95
CA PHE A 126 0.47 -47.15 18.75
C PHE A 126 -0.54 -46.95 17.62
N LYS A 127 -1.54 -47.83 17.49
CA LYS A 127 -2.65 -47.65 16.53
C LYS A 127 -3.55 -46.46 16.84
N LYS A 128 -3.62 -46.04 18.11
CA LYS A 128 -4.41 -44.90 18.55
C LYS A 128 -3.66 -43.57 18.50
N LEU A 129 -2.34 -43.60 18.31
CA LEU A 129 -1.56 -42.37 18.18
C LEU A 129 -1.99 -41.62 16.93
N GLN A 130 -2.27 -40.34 17.11
CA GLN A 130 -2.55 -39.37 16.06
C GLN A 130 -1.43 -38.35 16.08
N PRO A 131 -0.27 -38.68 15.47
CA PRO A 131 0.89 -37.84 15.56
C PRO A 131 0.63 -36.48 14.93
N VAL A 132 0.84 -35.42 15.70
CA VAL A 132 0.80 -34.05 15.20
C VAL A 132 2.17 -33.71 14.63
N GLN A 133 2.19 -33.11 13.44
CA GLN A 133 3.42 -32.61 12.84
C GLN A 133 3.90 -31.39 13.62
N ARG A 134 5.22 -31.31 13.86
CA ARG A 134 5.82 -30.07 14.38
C ARG A 134 5.58 -28.93 13.39
N LEU A 135 5.20 -27.77 13.89
CA LEU A 135 5.06 -26.55 13.10
C LEU A 135 6.43 -26.18 12.47
N SER A 136 6.67 -26.60 11.24
CA SER A 136 7.74 -26.04 10.42
C SER A 136 7.08 -25.08 9.43
N THR A 137 7.08 -23.79 9.73
CA THR A 137 6.64 -22.77 8.78
C THR A 137 7.79 -22.41 7.84
N GLU A 138 7.50 -21.98 6.61
CA GLU A 138 8.52 -21.37 5.73
C GLU A 138 9.13 -20.09 6.31
N LEU A 139 8.49 -19.53 7.35
CA LEU A 139 8.82 -18.24 7.93
C LEU A 139 9.97 -18.33 8.96
N TYR A 140 10.00 -19.37 9.79
CA TYR A 140 10.92 -19.47 10.93
C TYR A 140 11.63 -20.82 10.96
N SER A 141 12.86 -20.83 11.47
CA SER A 141 13.45 -22.06 11.98
C SER A 141 12.60 -22.59 13.13
N TYR A 142 12.27 -23.88 13.13
CA TYR A 142 11.55 -24.50 14.26
C TYR A 142 12.30 -24.29 15.58
N ASP A 143 13.64 -24.26 15.53
CA ASP A 143 14.46 -24.09 16.73
C ASP A 143 14.29 -22.69 17.32
N GLU A 144 14.31 -21.64 16.48
CA GLU A 144 14.07 -20.25 16.89
C GLU A 144 12.65 -20.06 17.44
N TYR A 145 11.64 -20.55 16.70
CA TYR A 145 10.25 -20.53 17.15
C TYR A 145 10.10 -21.25 18.49
N SER A 146 10.67 -22.46 18.61
CA SER A 146 10.56 -23.28 19.82
C SER A 146 11.25 -22.63 21.00
N GLU A 147 12.36 -21.93 20.78
CA GLU A 147 13.06 -21.19 21.83
C GLU A 147 12.20 -20.02 22.33
N GLN A 148 11.72 -19.15 21.44
CA GLN A 148 10.87 -18.02 21.81
C GLN A 148 9.58 -18.48 22.49
N PHE A 149 8.91 -19.50 21.94
CA PHE A 149 7.73 -20.10 22.53
C PHE A 149 7.99 -20.58 23.96
N ARG A 150 9.09 -21.32 24.17
CA ARG A 150 9.45 -21.82 25.51
C ARG A 150 9.74 -20.67 26.47
N ASN A 151 10.44 -19.63 26.03
CA ASN A 151 10.75 -18.48 26.86
C ASN A 151 9.48 -17.77 27.33
N TYR A 152 8.55 -17.43 26.43
CA TYR A 152 7.28 -16.82 26.82
C TYR A 152 6.41 -17.73 27.69
N PHE A 153 6.43 -19.04 27.42
CA PHE A 153 5.73 -20.02 28.24
C PHE A 153 6.35 -20.17 29.64
N TYR A 154 7.68 -20.12 29.75
CA TYR A 154 8.41 -20.14 31.02
C TYR A 154 8.21 -18.86 31.82
N ASP A 155 8.15 -17.71 31.17
CA ASP A 155 7.79 -16.46 31.83
C ASP A 155 6.38 -16.53 32.43
N TYR A 156 5.44 -17.22 31.77
CA TYR A 156 4.13 -17.50 32.36
C TYR A 156 4.21 -18.52 33.50
N LEU A 157 4.96 -19.61 33.33
CA LEU A 157 4.99 -20.67 34.33
C LEU A 157 5.73 -20.24 35.59
N TYR A 158 6.88 -19.60 35.47
CA TYR A 158 7.82 -19.34 36.56
C TYR A 158 7.98 -17.86 36.88
N GLY A 159 7.67 -16.96 35.94
CA GLY A 159 7.68 -15.52 36.16
C GLY A 159 6.30 -14.94 36.48
N ASP A 160 6.23 -13.61 36.35
CA ASP A 160 5.07 -12.81 36.73
C ASP A 160 4.10 -12.54 35.56
N LYS A 161 4.39 -13.10 34.38
CA LYS A 161 3.56 -12.88 33.19
C LYS A 161 2.21 -13.57 33.33
N THR A 162 1.17 -12.88 32.84
CA THR A 162 -0.18 -13.43 32.81
C THR A 162 -0.32 -14.42 31.65
N ALA A 163 -1.31 -15.32 31.74
CA ALA A 163 -1.60 -16.24 30.64
C ALA A 163 -1.92 -15.50 29.34
N TYR A 164 -2.69 -14.40 29.44
CA TYR A 164 -3.05 -13.58 28.30
C TYR A 164 -1.83 -12.96 27.62
N GLU A 165 -0.91 -12.39 28.40
CA GLU A 165 0.30 -11.76 27.86
C GLU A 165 1.22 -12.78 27.17
N SER A 166 1.48 -13.93 27.80
CA SER A 166 2.32 -14.96 27.19
C SER A 166 1.68 -15.59 25.96
N ILE A 167 0.36 -15.83 25.95
CA ILE A 167 -0.35 -16.31 24.76
C ILE A 167 -0.27 -15.28 23.65
N LYS A 168 -0.45 -14.00 23.96
CA LYS A 168 -0.31 -12.92 22.98
C LYS A 168 1.10 -12.88 22.39
N ASN A 169 2.14 -12.94 23.22
CA ASN A 169 3.51 -12.96 22.74
C ASN A 169 3.81 -14.20 21.88
N ILE A 170 3.24 -15.36 22.23
CA ILE A 170 3.33 -16.59 21.43
C ILE A 170 2.64 -16.43 20.07
N ASP A 171 1.45 -15.83 20.04
CA ASP A 171 0.72 -15.52 18.80
C ASP A 171 1.54 -14.56 17.92
N ASP A 172 2.13 -13.54 18.55
CA ASP A 172 2.97 -12.51 17.91
C ASP A 172 4.21 -13.08 17.22
N ILE A 173 4.73 -14.23 17.66
CA ILE A 173 5.87 -14.90 16.99
C ILE A 173 5.54 -15.14 15.52
N THR A 174 4.31 -15.57 15.20
CA THR A 174 3.92 -15.98 13.84
C THR A 174 2.96 -15.02 13.15
N LYS A 175 2.31 -14.14 13.93
CA LYS A 175 1.31 -13.20 13.42
C LYS A 175 1.95 -12.17 12.48
N ILE A 176 1.39 -12.05 11.29
CA ILE A 176 1.73 -11.00 10.33
C ILE A 176 0.78 -9.82 10.57
N TYR A 177 1.36 -8.71 11.02
CA TYR A 177 0.64 -7.49 11.29
C TYR A 177 0.40 -6.67 10.03
N VAL A 178 -0.82 -6.15 9.93
CA VAL A 178 -1.27 -5.26 8.86
C VAL A 178 -2.00 -4.07 9.46
N VAL A 179 -2.00 -2.94 8.74
CA VAL A 179 -2.83 -1.79 9.11
C VAL A 179 -4.22 -2.01 8.52
N SER A 180 -5.19 -2.28 9.38
CA SER A 180 -6.59 -2.47 9.00
C SER A 180 -7.46 -1.28 9.41
N LEU A 181 -8.74 -1.32 9.04
CA LEU A 181 -9.75 -0.36 9.51
C LEU A 181 -10.17 -0.61 10.97
N SER A 182 -9.86 -1.79 11.51
CA SER A 182 -10.19 -2.16 12.89
C SER A 182 -9.32 -1.41 13.89
N THR A 183 -9.94 -0.90 14.96
CA THR A 183 -9.24 -0.22 16.06
C THR A 183 -8.63 -1.19 17.08
N GLU A 184 -8.75 -2.51 16.87
CA GLU A 184 -8.23 -3.53 17.80
C GLU A 184 -6.70 -3.46 17.95
N GLU A 185 -5.98 -3.23 16.85
CA GLU A 185 -4.52 -3.18 16.84
C GLU A 185 -3.97 -1.74 16.77
N THR A 186 -4.57 -0.89 15.93
CA THR A 186 -4.13 0.49 15.73
C THR A 186 -5.25 1.36 15.15
N VAL A 187 -5.34 2.61 15.61
CA VAL A 187 -6.34 3.59 15.13
C VAL A 187 -5.88 4.30 13.84
N ILE A 188 -4.60 4.14 13.47
CA ILE A 188 -3.98 4.87 12.34
C ILE A 188 -4.71 4.64 11.02
N GLY A 189 -5.08 3.39 10.70
CA GLY A 189 -5.76 3.05 9.45
C GLY A 189 -7.14 3.70 9.32
N LEU A 190 -7.89 3.75 10.43
CA LEU A 190 -9.18 4.43 10.48
C LEU A 190 -9.05 5.94 10.27
N ILE A 191 -8.09 6.59 10.95
CA ILE A 191 -7.84 8.04 10.81
C ILE A 191 -7.49 8.39 9.37
N VAL A 192 -6.56 7.65 8.75
CA VAL A 192 -6.18 7.86 7.35
C VAL A 192 -7.38 7.70 6.42
N THR A 193 -8.20 6.66 6.63
CA THR A 193 -9.39 6.40 5.80
C THR A 193 -10.39 7.54 5.91
N ILE A 194 -10.72 8.00 7.12
CA ILE A 194 -11.63 9.14 7.33
C ILE A 194 -11.08 10.38 6.62
N PHE A 195 -9.80 10.67 6.77
CA PHE A 195 -9.16 11.81 6.13
C PHE A 195 -9.24 11.75 4.60
N VAL A 196 -8.93 10.59 4.00
CA VAL A 196 -9.02 10.38 2.55
C VAL A 196 -10.46 10.51 2.06
N CYS A 197 -11.45 9.97 2.79
CA CYS A 197 -12.86 10.11 2.45
C CYS A 197 -13.33 11.58 2.49
N VAL A 198 -12.93 12.35 3.50
CA VAL A 198 -13.24 13.78 3.59
C VAL A 198 -12.61 14.56 2.43
N PHE A 199 -11.35 14.25 2.08
CA PHE A 199 -10.68 14.84 0.93
C PHE A 199 -11.42 14.54 -0.38
N LEU A 200 -11.76 13.26 -0.64
CA LEU A 200 -12.50 12.85 -1.83
C LEU A 200 -13.88 13.49 -1.91
N PHE A 201 -14.58 13.62 -0.77
CA PHE A 201 -15.85 14.34 -0.70
C PHE A 201 -15.67 15.82 -1.06
N GLY A 202 -14.62 16.47 -0.56
CA GLY A 202 -14.27 17.85 -0.92
C GLY A 202 -13.94 18.01 -2.40
N VAL A 203 -13.26 17.04 -3.01
CA VAL A 203 -13.00 16.98 -4.46
C VAL A 203 -14.31 16.84 -5.24
N ALA A 204 -15.19 15.93 -4.85
CA ALA A 204 -16.47 15.74 -5.53
C ALA A 204 -17.34 17.01 -5.46
N LEU A 205 -17.40 17.65 -4.29
CA LEU A 205 -18.13 18.90 -4.09
C LEU A 205 -17.55 20.02 -4.96
N SER A 206 -16.23 20.15 -5.05
CA SER A 206 -15.62 21.19 -5.88
C SER A 206 -15.93 20.98 -7.36
N VAL A 207 -15.90 19.74 -7.86
CA VAL A 207 -16.25 19.44 -9.26
C VAL A 207 -17.71 19.79 -9.55
N VAL A 208 -18.63 19.48 -8.63
CA VAL A 208 -20.04 19.88 -8.76
C VAL A 208 -20.19 21.41 -8.83
N LEU A 209 -19.46 22.15 -7.98
CA LEU A 209 -19.46 23.61 -8.00
C LEU A 209 -18.88 24.16 -9.31
N LEU A 210 -17.80 23.57 -9.82
CA LEU A 210 -17.17 23.94 -11.09
C LEU A 210 -18.09 23.71 -12.30
N LEU A 211 -18.92 22.65 -12.26
CA LEU A 211 -19.89 22.34 -13.29
C LEU A 211 -21.09 23.29 -13.31
N MET A 212 -21.29 24.12 -12.27
CA MET A 212 -22.34 25.13 -12.30
C MET A 212 -22.03 26.18 -13.37
N ARG A 213 -22.94 26.28 -14.35
CA ARG A 213 -22.79 26.92 -15.67
C ARG A 213 -22.17 28.32 -15.69
N ASN A 214 -22.28 29.09 -14.61
CA ASN A 214 -21.77 30.46 -14.55
C ASN A 214 -20.28 30.54 -14.24
N ILE A 215 -19.64 29.47 -13.76
CA ILE A 215 -18.21 29.51 -13.35
C ILE A 215 -17.29 29.10 -14.51
N LEU A 216 -17.77 28.26 -15.42
CA LEU A 216 -17.01 27.75 -16.57
C LEU A 216 -16.44 28.87 -17.45
N ASP A 217 -17.19 29.96 -17.63
CA ASP A 217 -16.79 31.11 -18.45
C ASP A 217 -15.60 31.89 -17.85
N TYR A 218 -15.31 31.71 -16.56
CA TYR A 218 -14.17 32.34 -15.89
C TYR A 218 -12.86 31.53 -15.97
N PHE A 219 -12.87 30.29 -16.48
CA PHE A 219 -11.67 29.47 -16.61
C PHE A 219 -10.94 29.73 -17.93
N SER A 220 -10.16 30.82 -17.98
CA SER A 220 -9.36 31.17 -19.17
C SER A 220 -7.98 30.48 -19.22
N PHE A 221 -7.45 30.04 -18.08
CA PHE A 221 -6.07 29.53 -18.01
C PHE A 221 -5.94 28.10 -18.53
N PHE A 222 -6.88 27.24 -18.19
CA PHE A 222 -6.93 25.84 -18.58
C PHE A 222 -8.29 25.48 -19.19
N PRO A 223 -8.31 24.79 -20.34
CA PRO A 223 -9.47 24.07 -20.82
C PRO A 223 -10.07 23.15 -19.74
N PHE A 224 -11.41 23.10 -19.67
CA PHE A 224 -12.14 22.32 -18.67
C PHE A 224 -11.77 20.82 -18.64
N ASP A 225 -11.49 20.22 -19.80
CA ASP A 225 -11.05 18.82 -19.89
C ASP A 225 -9.71 18.58 -19.18
N LEU A 226 -8.76 19.50 -19.27
CA LEU A 226 -7.46 19.38 -18.59
C LEU A 226 -7.58 19.53 -17.07
N TRP A 227 -8.52 20.35 -16.60
CA TRP A 227 -8.86 20.44 -15.19
C TRP A 227 -9.36 19.10 -14.64
N ILE A 228 -10.32 18.49 -15.32
CA ILE A 228 -10.89 17.20 -14.93
C ILE A 228 -9.81 16.11 -14.94
N ILE A 229 -8.93 16.11 -15.94
CA ILE A 229 -7.79 15.17 -16.01
C ILE A 229 -6.85 15.36 -14.81
N GLY A 230 -6.51 16.61 -14.46
CA GLY A 230 -5.65 16.91 -13.31
C GLY A 230 -6.27 16.46 -11.98
N ILE A 231 -7.57 16.75 -11.79
CA ILE A 231 -8.33 16.30 -10.60
C ILE A 231 -8.38 14.77 -10.53
N MET A 232 -8.63 14.10 -11.66
CA MET A 232 -8.62 12.64 -11.74
C MET A 232 -7.26 12.07 -11.34
N GLY A 233 -6.16 12.72 -11.72
CA GLY A 233 -4.81 12.39 -11.27
C GLY A 233 -4.66 12.40 -9.76
N SER A 234 -5.02 13.50 -9.12
CA SER A 234 -4.99 13.62 -7.66
C SER A 234 -5.86 12.58 -6.97
N VAL A 235 -7.05 12.26 -7.52
CA VAL A 235 -7.94 11.21 -7.02
C VAL A 235 -7.30 9.83 -7.13
N LEU A 236 -6.64 9.50 -8.25
CA LEU A 236 -5.96 8.22 -8.38
C LEU A 236 -4.81 8.07 -7.39
N ILE A 237 -4.02 9.13 -7.18
CA ILE A 237 -2.91 9.13 -6.23
C ILE A 237 -3.42 8.94 -4.79
N ILE A 238 -4.47 9.67 -4.37
CA ILE A 238 -4.98 9.53 -3.00
C ILE A 238 -5.63 8.16 -2.76
N CYS A 239 -6.25 7.57 -3.78
CA CYS A 239 -6.82 6.22 -3.71
C CYS A 239 -5.76 5.14 -3.44
N VAL A 240 -4.47 5.40 -3.69
CA VAL A 240 -3.38 4.50 -3.30
C VAL A 240 -3.37 4.25 -1.79
N CYS A 241 -3.81 5.21 -0.96
CA CYS A 241 -3.89 5.03 0.49
C CYS A 241 -4.80 3.86 0.89
N PHE A 242 -5.86 3.58 0.12
CA PHE A 242 -6.72 2.41 0.37
C PHE A 242 -6.05 1.09 -0.03
N LEU A 243 -5.13 1.10 -1.00
CA LEU A 243 -4.40 -0.09 -1.42
C LEU A 243 -3.33 -0.51 -0.41
N GLU A 244 -2.87 0.42 0.45
CA GLU A 244 -1.95 0.14 1.56
C GLU A 244 -2.61 -0.51 2.78
N LEU A 245 -3.95 -0.49 2.85
CA LEU A 245 -4.69 -1.11 3.95
C LEU A 245 -4.84 -2.61 3.74
N GLU A 246 -5.01 -3.34 4.84
CA GLU A 246 -5.20 -4.79 4.90
C GLU A 246 -4.01 -5.60 4.33
N ASN A 247 -4.23 -6.90 4.09
CA ASN A 247 -3.21 -7.80 3.58
C ASN A 247 -2.61 -7.33 2.25
N VAL A 248 -1.28 -7.44 2.15
CA VAL A 248 -0.51 -7.15 0.95
C VAL A 248 -0.71 -8.30 -0.05
N THR A 249 -1.12 -7.96 -1.27
CA THR A 249 -1.26 -8.95 -2.35
C THR A 249 -0.48 -8.48 -3.57
N VAL A 250 -0.06 -9.42 -4.42
CA VAL A 250 0.65 -9.12 -5.67
C VAL A 250 -0.15 -8.13 -6.53
N VAL A 251 -1.47 -8.31 -6.61
CA VAL A 251 -2.37 -7.42 -7.36
C VAL A 251 -2.37 -6.01 -6.77
N LYS A 252 -2.48 -5.86 -5.44
CA LYS A 252 -2.38 -4.55 -4.78
C LYS A 252 -1.03 -3.87 -5.04
N CYS A 253 0.07 -4.64 -5.03
CA CYS A 253 1.40 -4.10 -5.34
C CYS A 253 1.48 -3.48 -6.76
N HIS A 254 0.96 -4.20 -7.77
CA HIS A 254 0.90 -3.67 -9.14
C HIS A 254 -0.07 -2.49 -9.27
N LEU A 255 -1.26 -2.57 -8.68
CA LEU A 255 -2.24 -1.47 -8.71
C LEU A 255 -1.70 -0.20 -8.03
N ARG A 256 -0.98 -0.34 -6.92
CA ARG A 256 -0.32 0.77 -6.24
C ARG A 256 0.67 1.47 -7.17
N GLN A 257 1.57 0.71 -7.79
CA GLN A 257 2.56 1.25 -8.73
C GLN A 257 1.87 1.93 -9.92
N PHE A 258 0.84 1.28 -10.46
CA PHE A 258 0.07 1.81 -11.59
C PHE A 258 -0.65 3.11 -11.24
N PHE A 259 -1.42 3.15 -10.15
CA PHE A 259 -2.19 4.34 -9.74
C PHE A 259 -1.27 5.51 -9.41
N LEU A 260 -0.16 5.25 -8.71
CA LEU A 260 0.81 6.29 -8.41
C LEU A 260 1.47 6.83 -9.69
N SER A 261 1.97 5.95 -10.55
CA SER A 261 2.64 6.33 -11.80
C SER A 261 1.69 7.05 -12.76
N PHE A 262 0.54 6.45 -13.06
CA PHE A 262 -0.43 6.96 -14.00
C PHE A 262 -1.10 8.23 -13.46
N GLY A 263 -1.50 8.24 -12.19
CA GLY A 263 -2.09 9.39 -11.51
C GLY A 263 -1.17 10.61 -11.53
N TYR A 264 0.12 10.40 -11.26
CA TYR A 264 1.14 11.46 -11.32
C TYR A 264 1.30 12.05 -12.72
N THR A 265 1.33 11.21 -13.76
CA THR A 265 1.44 11.71 -15.13
C THR A 265 0.24 12.56 -15.53
N ILE A 266 -0.97 12.09 -15.25
CA ILE A 266 -2.17 12.84 -15.62
C ILE A 266 -2.37 14.10 -14.76
N SER A 267 -1.82 14.17 -13.53
CA SER A 267 -1.83 15.40 -12.74
C SER A 267 -0.87 16.47 -13.29
N ILE A 268 0.29 16.07 -13.82
CA ILE A 268 1.32 17.00 -14.32
C ILE A 268 1.11 17.43 -15.79
N ILE A 269 0.53 16.56 -16.64
CA ILE A 269 0.32 16.86 -18.06
C ILE A 269 -0.40 18.20 -18.32
N PRO A 270 -1.47 18.58 -17.59
CA PRO A 270 -2.08 19.89 -17.73
C PRO A 270 -1.03 21.02 -17.67
N PHE A 271 -0.16 21.03 -16.67
CA PHE A 271 0.88 22.06 -16.51
C PHE A 271 1.83 22.09 -17.70
N ILE A 272 2.30 20.92 -18.16
CA ILE A 272 3.16 20.83 -19.35
C ILE A 272 2.47 21.41 -20.58
N TYR A 273 1.20 21.06 -20.81
CA TYR A 273 0.45 21.58 -21.96
C TYR A 273 0.30 23.10 -21.91
N LYS A 274 0.03 23.67 -20.72
CA LYS A 274 -0.07 25.12 -20.57
C LYS A 274 1.25 25.83 -20.82
N LEU A 275 2.35 25.29 -20.31
CA LEU A 275 3.67 25.85 -20.56
C LEU A 275 4.05 25.76 -22.06
N ILE A 276 3.64 24.69 -22.75
CA ILE A 276 3.82 24.57 -24.21
C ILE A 276 3.01 25.63 -24.98
N LEU A 277 1.77 25.93 -24.54
CA LEU A 277 0.93 26.93 -25.21
C LEU A 277 1.56 28.33 -25.20
N ASN A 278 2.32 28.65 -24.17
CA ASN A 278 2.96 29.94 -24.03
C ASN A 278 4.35 30.02 -24.69
N PHE A 279 4.91 28.87 -25.09
CA PHE A 279 6.18 28.81 -25.80
C PHE A 279 6.09 29.51 -27.18
N PRO A 280 7.13 30.22 -27.65
CA PRO A 280 7.08 31.00 -28.89
C PRO A 280 6.63 30.16 -30.10
N LYS A 281 5.64 30.70 -30.82
CA LYS A 281 4.91 30.04 -31.93
C LYS A 281 5.70 29.84 -33.23
N SER A 282 7.01 30.12 -33.23
CA SER A 282 7.82 30.08 -34.46
C SER A 282 8.13 28.65 -34.94
N ASN A 283 7.88 27.62 -34.13
CA ASN A 283 8.16 26.23 -34.49
C ASN A 283 6.88 25.47 -34.87
N THR A 284 6.91 24.81 -36.03
CA THR A 284 5.80 23.99 -36.57
C THR A 284 5.39 22.86 -35.65
N PHE A 285 6.34 22.29 -34.89
CA PHE A 285 6.08 21.21 -33.94
C PHE A 285 5.13 21.62 -32.80
N PHE A 286 5.36 22.78 -32.19
CA PHE A 286 4.50 23.27 -31.10
C PHE A 286 3.11 23.63 -31.61
N ASN A 287 3.00 24.24 -32.80
CA ASN A 287 1.69 24.53 -33.40
C ASN A 287 0.87 23.25 -33.64
N TYR A 288 1.51 22.14 -34.02
CA TYR A 288 0.85 20.85 -34.14
C TYR A 288 0.32 20.34 -32.79
N ILE A 289 1.14 20.39 -31.73
CA ILE A 289 0.72 19.98 -30.38
C ILE A 289 -0.46 20.82 -29.86
N ILE A 290 -0.39 22.14 -30.07
CA ILE A 290 -1.43 23.08 -29.66
C ILE A 290 -2.79 22.71 -30.27
N ASN A 291 -2.79 22.38 -31.57
CA ASN A 291 -3.99 21.98 -32.29
C ASN A 291 -4.48 20.57 -31.95
N HIS A 292 -3.61 19.71 -31.40
CA HIS A 292 -3.93 18.32 -31.10
C HIS A 292 -3.54 17.89 -29.67
N ARG A 293 -4.02 18.63 -28.66
CA ARG A 293 -3.72 18.38 -27.23
C ARG A 293 -3.96 16.95 -26.75
N GLN A 294 -4.96 16.27 -27.32
CA GLN A 294 -5.32 14.89 -26.96
C GLN A 294 -4.19 13.90 -27.23
N TYR A 295 -3.40 14.11 -28.30
CA TYR A 295 -2.27 13.23 -28.61
C TYR A 295 -1.15 13.35 -27.58
N LEU A 296 -0.94 14.54 -27.00
CA LEU A 296 0.06 14.72 -25.94
C LEU A 296 -0.32 13.88 -24.70
N ILE A 297 -1.57 14.00 -24.26
CA ILE A 297 -2.10 13.24 -23.12
C ILE A 297 -2.02 11.74 -23.41
N LEU A 298 -2.48 11.32 -24.60
CA LEU A 298 -2.49 9.92 -25.01
C LEU A 298 -1.07 9.35 -25.08
N LEU A 299 -0.09 10.11 -25.57
CA LEU A 299 1.30 9.67 -25.66
C LEU A 299 1.89 9.35 -24.28
N PHE A 300 1.81 10.30 -23.34
CA PHE A 300 2.37 10.11 -22.00
C PHE A 300 1.64 9.01 -21.21
N THR A 301 0.31 8.96 -21.29
CA THR A 301 -0.48 7.92 -20.63
C THR A 301 -0.26 6.54 -21.24
N PHE A 302 -0.08 6.45 -22.56
CA PHE A 302 0.26 5.20 -23.23
C PHE A 302 1.60 4.64 -22.76
N ILE A 303 2.62 5.49 -22.61
CA ILE A 303 3.92 5.07 -22.08
C ILE A 303 3.76 4.45 -20.68
N ASP A 304 3.01 5.09 -19.78
CA ASP A 304 2.79 4.56 -18.44
C ASP A 304 2.00 3.25 -18.42
N VAL A 305 0.95 3.15 -19.23
CA VAL A 305 0.16 1.91 -19.35
C VAL A 305 1.04 0.79 -19.90
N ALA A 306 1.84 1.05 -20.94
CA ALA A 306 2.74 0.08 -21.53
C ALA A 306 3.81 -0.41 -20.53
N LEU A 307 4.46 0.52 -19.81
CA LEU A 307 5.44 0.17 -18.77
C LEU A 307 4.81 -0.60 -17.62
N SER A 308 3.60 -0.23 -17.21
CA SER A 308 2.87 -0.91 -16.14
C SER A 308 2.43 -2.32 -16.57
N ALA A 309 1.95 -2.49 -17.81
CA ALA A 309 1.63 -3.78 -18.38
C ALA A 309 2.88 -4.67 -18.48
N LEU A 310 4.00 -4.10 -18.90
CA LEU A 310 5.28 -4.82 -18.97
C LEU A 310 5.76 -5.28 -17.59
N SER A 311 5.47 -4.52 -16.53
CA SER A 311 5.80 -4.91 -15.15
C SER A 311 5.08 -6.19 -14.69
N ILE A 312 3.91 -6.52 -15.25
CA ILE A 312 3.14 -7.72 -14.89
C ILE A 312 3.90 -9.00 -15.27
N ILE A 313 4.76 -8.95 -16.30
CA ILE A 313 5.61 -10.09 -16.71
C ILE A 313 6.57 -10.51 -15.59
N SER A 314 6.97 -9.56 -14.74
CA SER A 314 7.81 -9.81 -13.57
C SER A 314 7.03 -9.45 -12.30
N PRO A 315 6.20 -10.38 -11.78
CA PRO A 315 5.30 -10.07 -10.67
C PRO A 315 6.07 -9.68 -9.40
N TYR A 316 5.45 -8.84 -8.57
CA TYR A 316 5.93 -8.56 -7.22
C TYR A 316 5.93 -9.84 -6.38
N GLU A 317 6.94 -9.97 -5.52
CA GLU A 317 7.04 -10.99 -4.49
C GLU A 317 6.70 -10.35 -3.13
N ILE A 318 5.88 -11.05 -2.33
CA ILE A 318 5.53 -10.62 -0.98
C ILE A 318 6.64 -11.12 -0.05
N LYS A 319 7.43 -10.18 0.50
CA LYS A 319 8.47 -10.49 1.47
C LYS A 319 7.93 -10.31 2.88
N ASN A 320 8.00 -11.36 3.69
CA ASN A 320 7.76 -11.27 5.13
C ASN A 320 9.00 -10.70 5.81
N ILE A 321 8.82 -9.64 6.59
CA ILE A 321 9.85 -9.08 7.47
C ILE A 321 9.57 -9.64 8.86
N ILE A 322 10.53 -10.42 9.34
CA ILE A 322 10.47 -11.12 10.61
C ILE A 322 11.46 -10.46 11.55
N LEU A 323 11.01 -10.08 12.73
CA LEU A 323 11.79 -9.33 13.71
C LEU A 323 11.64 -10.00 15.08
N GLU A 324 12.73 -10.15 15.82
CA GLU A 324 12.74 -10.90 17.10
C GLU A 324 11.95 -10.21 18.23
N HIS A 325 11.80 -8.87 18.16
CA HIS A 325 11.18 -8.06 19.21
C HIS A 325 10.16 -7.03 18.68
N GLU A 326 9.98 -7.00 17.37
CA GLU A 326 9.04 -6.11 16.69
C GLU A 326 7.98 -6.96 15.98
N ARG A 327 6.91 -6.31 15.55
CA ARG A 327 5.78 -7.00 14.92
C ARG A 327 6.13 -7.36 13.48
N ASN A 328 6.00 -8.64 13.14
CA ASN A 328 6.25 -9.13 11.77
C ASN A 328 5.25 -8.49 10.79
N PHE A 329 5.68 -8.16 9.57
CA PHE A 329 4.81 -7.56 8.55
C PHE A 329 5.25 -7.91 7.13
N GLN A 330 4.44 -7.53 6.15
CA GLN A 330 4.69 -7.82 4.73
C GLN A 330 5.03 -6.57 3.93
N ARG A 331 5.92 -6.70 2.95
CA ARG A 331 6.18 -5.67 1.94
C ARG A 331 6.26 -6.24 0.53
N CYS A 332 5.88 -5.42 -0.45
CA CYS A 332 6.08 -5.72 -1.86
C CYS A 332 7.56 -5.56 -2.23
N THR A 333 8.16 -6.57 -2.86
CA THR A 333 9.53 -6.52 -3.38
C THR A 333 9.58 -7.05 -4.82
N ILE A 334 10.53 -6.57 -5.61
CA ILE A 334 10.84 -7.14 -6.93
C ILE A 334 12.28 -7.64 -6.88
N ASN A 335 12.45 -8.96 -6.89
CA ASN A 335 13.78 -9.58 -6.83
C ASN A 335 14.38 -9.86 -8.22
N ARG A 336 13.55 -9.93 -9.26
CA ARG A 336 14.01 -10.19 -10.63
C ARG A 336 14.65 -8.94 -11.24
N ALA A 337 15.84 -9.09 -11.81
CA ALA A 337 16.59 -8.01 -12.47
C ALA A 337 15.76 -7.30 -13.55
N PHE A 338 14.97 -8.04 -14.32
CA PHE A 338 14.07 -7.45 -15.33
C PHE A 338 13.02 -6.53 -14.69
N GLY A 339 12.34 -6.97 -13.63
CA GLY A 339 11.36 -6.13 -12.95
C GLY A 339 11.99 -4.89 -12.29
N GLN A 340 13.19 -5.02 -11.72
CA GLN A 340 13.95 -3.88 -11.18
C GLN A 340 14.31 -2.86 -12.29
N LEU A 341 14.72 -3.34 -13.46
CA LEU A 341 14.97 -2.50 -14.63
C LEU A 341 13.71 -1.76 -15.06
N ILE A 342 12.57 -2.44 -15.18
CA ILE A 342 11.29 -1.80 -15.53
C ILE A 342 10.89 -0.75 -14.49
N LEU A 343 11.00 -1.07 -13.19
CA LEU A 343 10.70 -0.14 -12.12
C LEU A 343 11.60 1.11 -12.19
N THR A 344 12.89 0.92 -12.48
CA THR A 344 13.85 2.02 -12.70
C THR A 344 13.45 2.87 -13.90
N ILE A 345 13.04 2.26 -15.02
CA ILE A 345 12.55 2.99 -16.20
C ILE A 345 11.29 3.81 -15.86
N ILE A 346 10.36 3.26 -15.07
CA ILE A 346 9.16 3.99 -14.63
C ILE A 346 9.57 5.24 -13.82
N TYR A 347 10.52 5.12 -12.89
CA TYR A 347 11.01 6.26 -12.12
C TYR A 347 11.73 7.30 -13.00
N MET A 348 12.60 6.85 -13.91
CA MET A 348 13.28 7.75 -14.85
C MET A 348 12.28 8.47 -15.76
N ASN A 349 11.18 7.83 -16.14
CA ASN A 349 10.09 8.48 -16.88
C ASN A 349 9.46 9.63 -16.08
N LYS A 350 9.22 9.45 -14.76
CA LYS A 350 8.69 10.53 -13.90
C LYS A 350 9.67 11.69 -13.78
N LEU A 351 10.95 11.39 -13.56
CA LEU A 351 11.99 12.42 -13.51
C LEU A 351 12.11 13.18 -14.84
N ALA A 352 11.96 12.49 -15.97
CA ALA A 352 11.96 13.12 -17.29
C ALA A 352 10.76 14.06 -17.49
N ILE A 353 9.55 13.63 -17.10
CA ILE A 353 8.32 14.46 -17.17
C ILE A 353 8.51 15.74 -16.34
N VAL A 354 9.02 15.63 -15.12
CA VAL A 354 9.31 16.78 -14.25
C VAL A 354 10.41 17.66 -14.83
N GLY A 355 11.47 17.06 -15.36
CA GLY A 355 12.56 17.79 -16.02
C GLY A 355 12.07 18.61 -17.21
N ILE A 356 11.19 18.05 -18.05
CA ILE A 356 10.53 18.76 -19.15
C ILE A 356 9.71 19.94 -18.59
N CYS A 357 8.92 19.71 -17.54
CA CYS A 357 8.13 20.76 -16.90
C CYS A 357 9.03 21.91 -16.40
N LEU A 358 10.11 21.61 -15.68
CA LEU A 358 11.07 22.60 -15.18
C LEU A 358 11.73 23.41 -16.30
N ILE A 359 12.17 22.75 -17.40
CA ILE A 359 12.79 23.44 -18.54
C ILE A 359 11.80 24.44 -19.15
N LEU A 360 10.56 24.03 -19.35
CA LEU A 360 9.52 24.90 -19.87
C LEU A 360 9.20 26.05 -18.90
N MET A 361 9.18 25.80 -17.59
CA MET A 361 8.98 26.85 -16.58
C MET A 361 10.11 27.87 -16.57
N ILE A 362 11.38 27.45 -16.68
CA ILE A 362 12.54 28.36 -16.74
C ILE A 362 12.46 29.27 -17.96
N TYR A 363 12.01 28.72 -19.09
CA TYR A 363 11.78 29.51 -20.28
C TYR A 363 10.70 30.56 -20.05
N GLU A 364 9.57 30.13 -19.49
CA GLU A 364 8.39 30.95 -19.23
C GLU A 364 8.62 32.05 -18.20
N TRP A 365 9.44 31.77 -17.18
CA TRP A 365 9.80 32.72 -16.12
C TRP A 365 10.39 34.03 -16.65
N ARG A 366 10.97 34.02 -17.85
CA ARG A 366 11.54 35.23 -18.47
C ARG A 366 10.48 36.21 -18.97
N MET A 367 9.22 35.78 -19.11
CA MET A 367 8.13 36.60 -19.60
C MET A 367 7.39 37.28 -18.44
N VAL A 368 7.38 38.61 -18.43
CA VAL A 368 6.78 39.42 -17.33
C VAL A 368 5.28 39.13 -17.14
N GLU A 369 4.56 38.87 -18.23
CA GLU A 369 3.10 38.65 -18.23
C GLU A 369 2.69 37.42 -17.40
N ASN A 370 3.55 36.40 -17.30
CA ASN A 370 3.23 35.11 -16.69
C ASN A 370 3.90 34.89 -15.32
N GLN A 371 4.52 35.93 -14.77
CA GLN A 371 5.33 35.81 -13.55
C GLN A 371 4.50 35.35 -12.33
N ASN A 372 3.24 35.80 -12.23
CA ASN A 372 2.36 35.39 -11.13
C ASN A 372 2.05 33.90 -11.17
N ASP A 373 1.71 33.36 -12.34
CA ASP A 373 1.37 31.94 -12.51
C ASP A 373 2.58 31.05 -12.22
N MET A 374 3.77 31.49 -12.64
CA MET A 374 5.03 30.79 -12.36
C MET A 374 5.41 30.80 -10.88
N ASN A 375 5.18 31.92 -10.17
CA ASN A 375 5.41 32.02 -8.73
C ASN A 375 4.59 30.99 -7.93
N ILE A 376 3.41 30.62 -8.44
CA ILE A 376 2.55 29.63 -7.79
C ILE A 376 2.95 28.21 -8.23
N LEU A 377 3.18 27.99 -9.53
CA LEU A 377 3.49 26.66 -10.09
C LEU A 377 4.82 26.11 -9.53
N PHE A 378 5.81 26.96 -9.31
CA PHE A 378 7.17 26.55 -8.92
C PHE A 378 7.22 25.82 -7.57
N PRO A 379 6.62 26.34 -6.47
CA PRO A 379 6.50 25.61 -5.21
C PRO A 379 5.88 24.21 -5.33
N ILE A 380 4.91 24.00 -6.22
CA ILE A 380 4.23 22.69 -6.35
C ILE A 380 5.12 21.68 -7.03
N ILE A 381 5.73 22.06 -8.16
CA ILE A 381 6.69 21.19 -8.83
C ILE A 381 7.85 20.86 -7.89
N PHE A 382 8.26 21.82 -7.05
CA PHE A 382 9.27 21.57 -6.01
C PHE A 382 8.80 20.56 -4.95
N ILE A 383 7.57 20.69 -4.44
CA ILE A 383 6.97 19.73 -3.49
C ILE A 383 6.88 18.33 -4.13
N ASP A 384 6.54 18.25 -5.40
CA ASP A 384 6.44 16.99 -6.12
C ASP A 384 7.81 16.34 -6.33
N ILE A 385 8.85 17.14 -6.67
CA ILE A 385 10.24 16.66 -6.73
C ILE A 385 10.67 16.11 -5.37
N LEU A 386 10.44 16.87 -4.30
CA LEU A 386 10.79 16.44 -2.95
C LEU A 386 10.06 15.15 -2.58
N SER A 387 8.78 15.03 -2.92
CA SER A 387 7.99 13.84 -2.66
C SER A 387 8.47 12.62 -3.45
N LEU A 388 8.88 12.79 -4.71
CA LEU A 388 9.50 11.73 -5.51
C LEU A 388 10.86 11.27 -4.93
N ILE A 389 11.65 12.21 -4.41
CA ILE A 389 12.90 11.88 -3.71
C ILE A 389 12.61 11.09 -2.43
N LEU A 390 11.68 11.56 -1.59
CA LEU A 390 11.28 10.86 -0.37
C LEU A 390 10.72 9.46 -0.67
N PHE A 391 9.94 9.32 -1.73
CA PHE A 391 9.42 8.03 -2.19
C PHE A 391 10.56 7.08 -2.60
N SER A 392 11.55 7.59 -3.32
CA SER A 392 12.73 6.82 -3.73
C SER A 392 13.58 6.41 -2.52
N LEU A 393 13.79 7.31 -1.56
CA LEU A 393 14.50 7.03 -0.30
C LEU A 393 13.78 5.95 0.52
N ASN A 394 12.45 5.99 0.61
CA ASN A 394 11.67 4.98 1.32
C ASN A 394 11.82 3.57 0.71
N HIS A 395 12.14 3.46 -0.57
CA HIS A 395 12.44 2.17 -1.20
C HIS A 395 13.86 1.66 -0.85
N ILE A 396 14.78 2.55 -0.47
CA ILE A 396 16.17 2.20 -0.15
C ILE A 396 16.32 1.92 1.36
N ILE A 397 15.62 2.69 2.21
CA ILE A 397 15.70 2.57 3.66
C ILE A 397 14.93 1.34 4.14
N ASN A 398 15.58 0.48 4.92
CA ASN A 398 14.90 -0.61 5.63
C ASN A 398 14.27 -0.03 6.91
N ILE A 399 12.94 0.13 6.89
CA ILE A 399 12.15 0.55 8.04
C ILE A 399 11.57 -0.70 8.69
N ASP A 400 12.08 -1.07 9.85
CA ASP A 400 11.69 -2.30 10.57
C ASP A 400 10.45 -2.12 11.46
N ASN A 401 9.59 -1.14 11.13
CA ASN A 401 8.34 -0.92 11.85
C ASN A 401 7.20 -0.65 10.87
N TYR A 402 6.22 -1.56 10.84
CA TYR A 402 5.12 -1.52 9.86
C TYR A 402 4.26 -0.26 9.95
N LYS A 403 4.09 0.32 11.15
CA LYS A 403 3.29 1.54 11.35
C LYS A 403 3.99 2.75 10.74
N TYR A 404 5.29 2.89 10.97
CA TYR A 404 6.08 3.98 10.40
C TYR A 404 6.24 3.85 8.90
N TYR A 405 6.47 2.62 8.40
CA TYR A 405 6.50 2.35 6.97
C TYR A 405 5.19 2.76 6.28
N PHE A 406 4.05 2.31 6.83
CA PHE A 406 2.72 2.68 6.33
C PHE A 406 2.50 4.20 6.36
N LEU A 407 2.76 4.85 7.50
CA LEU A 407 2.54 6.28 7.67
C LEU A 407 3.40 7.10 6.69
N LEU A 408 4.67 6.73 6.51
CA LEU A 408 5.57 7.42 5.59
C LEU A 408 5.07 7.33 4.14
N CYS A 409 4.65 6.15 3.68
CA CYS A 409 4.05 5.96 2.36
C CYS A 409 2.81 6.86 2.18
N VAL A 410 1.87 6.78 3.12
CA VAL A 410 0.59 7.51 3.06
C VAL A 410 0.80 9.02 3.07
N VAL A 411 1.69 9.53 3.93
CA VAL A 411 1.98 10.97 4.00
C VAL A 411 2.54 11.48 2.67
N ILE A 412 3.43 10.73 2.02
CA ILE A 412 3.95 11.09 0.70
C ILE A 412 2.81 11.18 -0.34
N TYR A 413 1.91 10.20 -0.37
CA TYR A 413 0.77 10.19 -1.31
C TYR A 413 -0.19 11.34 -1.07
N ILE A 414 -0.48 11.64 0.20
CA ILE A 414 -1.30 12.78 0.61
C ILE A 414 -0.66 14.09 0.14
N ILE A 415 0.65 14.29 0.40
CA ILE A 415 1.36 15.52 0.01
C ILE A 415 1.27 15.74 -1.51
N ILE A 416 1.56 14.71 -2.32
CA ILE A 416 1.49 14.80 -3.79
C ILE A 416 0.07 15.07 -4.28
N SER A 417 -0.95 14.42 -3.69
CA SER A 417 -2.33 14.63 -4.12
C SER A 417 -2.84 16.02 -3.75
N PHE A 418 -2.57 16.47 -2.52
CA PHE A 418 -2.97 17.78 -2.01
C PHE A 418 -2.23 18.93 -2.70
N SER A 419 -0.94 18.80 -2.99
CA SER A 419 -0.17 19.84 -3.72
C SER A 419 -0.78 20.07 -5.10
N ASN A 420 -0.99 18.98 -5.84
CA ASN A 420 -1.53 19.02 -7.20
C ASN A 420 -2.98 19.51 -7.25
N TYR A 421 -3.85 19.00 -6.37
CA TYR A 421 -5.25 19.40 -6.34
C TYR A 421 -5.44 20.80 -5.77
N GLY A 422 -4.72 21.13 -4.68
CA GLY A 422 -4.78 22.44 -4.04
C GLY A 422 -4.36 23.56 -4.99
N TYR A 423 -3.36 23.32 -5.84
CA TYR A 423 -3.00 24.26 -6.89
C TYR A 423 -4.11 24.50 -7.90
N LEU A 424 -4.72 23.41 -8.39
CA LEU A 424 -5.84 23.52 -9.30
C LEU A 424 -6.91 24.40 -8.65
N ILE A 425 -7.42 24.06 -7.46
CA ILE A 425 -8.40 24.93 -6.78
C ILE A 425 -7.93 26.39 -6.67
N TYR A 426 -6.68 26.61 -6.24
CA TYR A 426 -6.14 27.95 -6.06
C TYR A 426 -6.22 28.75 -7.36
N LEU A 427 -5.78 28.19 -8.49
CA LEU A 427 -5.90 28.82 -9.81
C LEU A 427 -7.36 29.14 -10.16
N GLY A 428 -8.28 28.24 -9.85
CA GLY A 428 -9.70 28.45 -10.13
C GLY A 428 -10.27 29.62 -9.34
N ILE A 429 -9.94 29.69 -8.04
CA ILE A 429 -10.37 30.78 -7.17
C ILE A 429 -9.78 32.11 -7.62
N THR A 430 -8.48 32.16 -7.93
CA THR A 430 -7.84 33.41 -8.37
C THR A 430 -8.46 33.94 -9.65
N MET A 431 -8.78 33.07 -10.61
CA MET A 431 -9.44 33.46 -11.87
C MET A 431 -10.87 33.97 -11.66
N ILE A 432 -11.63 33.34 -10.78
CA ILE A 432 -12.99 33.81 -10.44
C ILE A 432 -12.91 35.22 -9.83
N ILE A 433 -11.95 35.47 -8.95
CA ILE A 433 -11.77 36.77 -8.30
C ILE A 433 -11.31 37.85 -9.30
N THR A 434 -10.35 37.54 -10.17
CA THR A 434 -9.84 38.52 -11.15
C THR A 434 -10.88 38.85 -12.20
N ASN A 435 -11.52 37.84 -12.80
CA ASN A 435 -12.52 38.06 -13.83
C ASN A 435 -13.80 38.69 -13.28
N GLY A 436 -14.18 38.37 -12.04
CA GLY A 436 -15.31 39.02 -11.37
C GLY A 436 -15.11 40.53 -11.23
N LYS A 437 -13.89 40.98 -10.90
CA LYS A 437 -13.55 42.41 -10.83
C LYS A 437 -13.64 43.10 -12.20
N ASP A 438 -13.25 42.41 -13.27
CA ASP A 438 -13.29 42.97 -14.61
C ASP A 438 -14.72 43.04 -15.16
N GLU A 439 -15.58 42.06 -14.86
CA GLU A 439 -17.01 42.16 -15.14
C GLU A 439 -17.68 43.29 -14.35
N GLU A 440 -17.33 43.46 -13.07
CA GLU A 440 -17.86 44.54 -12.25
C GLU A 440 -17.43 45.92 -12.79
N LYS A 441 -16.17 46.06 -13.20
CA LYS A 441 -15.68 47.26 -13.90
C LYS A 441 -16.43 47.52 -15.21
N LYS A 442 -16.65 46.48 -16.03
CA LYS A 442 -17.43 46.58 -17.27
C LYS A 442 -18.90 46.97 -17.00
N LYS A 443 -19.53 46.39 -15.98
CA LYS A 443 -20.90 46.74 -15.57
C LYS A 443 -20.96 48.18 -15.05
N LYS A 444 -19.94 48.64 -14.33
CA LYS A 444 -19.85 50.02 -13.84
C LYS A 444 -19.66 51.02 -14.99
N SER A 445 -18.77 50.74 -15.93
CA SER A 445 -18.55 51.63 -17.09
C SER A 445 -19.78 51.71 -18.00
N VAL A 446 -20.52 50.61 -18.21
CA VAL A 446 -21.79 50.62 -18.95
C VAL A 446 -22.86 51.44 -18.21
N LYS A 447 -22.96 51.34 -16.88
CA LYS A 447 -23.88 52.16 -16.08
C LYS A 447 -23.53 53.65 -16.13
N GLU A 448 -22.25 54.00 -16.02
CA GLU A 448 -21.78 55.38 -16.13
C GLU A 448 -22.05 55.95 -17.54
N MET A 449 -21.81 55.17 -18.59
CA MET A 449 -22.10 55.57 -19.98
C MET A 449 -23.60 55.77 -20.22
N LYS A 450 -24.45 54.89 -19.67
CA LYS A 450 -25.91 55.04 -19.75
C LYS A 450 -26.39 56.32 -19.07
N TYR A 451 -25.84 56.66 -17.90
CA TYR A 451 -26.16 57.90 -17.18
C TYR A 451 -25.72 59.17 -17.95
N ILE A 452 -24.56 59.14 -18.60
CA ILE A 452 -24.09 60.25 -19.46
C ILE A 452 -25.03 60.44 -20.66
N ILE A 453 -25.48 59.37 -21.30
CA ILE A 453 -26.43 59.45 -22.42
C ILE A 453 -27.77 60.03 -21.96
N GLU A 454 -28.32 59.53 -20.85
CA GLU A 454 -29.60 60.01 -20.31
C GLU A 454 -29.55 61.49 -19.91
N SER A 455 -28.47 61.94 -19.26
CA SER A 455 -28.29 63.37 -18.90
C SER A 455 -28.08 64.29 -20.12
N THR A 456 -27.42 63.80 -21.18
CA THR A 456 -27.25 64.55 -22.44
C THR A 456 -28.58 64.72 -23.19
N VAL A 457 -29.42 63.67 -23.21
CA VAL A 457 -30.75 63.72 -23.85
C VAL A 457 -31.69 64.68 -23.09
N VAL A 458 -31.65 64.70 -21.75
CA VAL A 458 -32.47 65.61 -20.93
C VAL A 458 -32.04 67.08 -21.13
N SER A 459 -30.74 67.37 -21.19
CA SER A 459 -30.25 68.74 -21.40
C SER A 459 -30.52 69.27 -22.82
N GLN A 460 -30.45 68.42 -23.85
CA GLN A 460 -30.89 68.79 -25.20
C GLN A 460 -32.40 68.99 -25.29
N GLY A 461 -33.20 68.19 -24.58
CA GLY A 461 -34.66 68.38 -24.50
C GLY A 461 -35.08 69.72 -23.87
N GLN A 462 -34.35 70.21 -22.87
CA GLN A 462 -34.61 71.54 -22.28
C GLN A 462 -34.12 72.70 -23.17
N SER A 463 -33.01 72.53 -23.89
CA SER A 463 -32.53 73.51 -24.88
C SER A 463 -33.50 73.69 -26.05
N ILE A 464 -34.12 72.60 -26.52
CA ILE A 464 -35.12 72.66 -27.60
C ILE A 464 -36.44 73.32 -27.12
N LYS A 465 -36.87 73.07 -25.87
CA LYS A 465 -38.03 73.76 -25.29
C LYS A 465 -37.81 75.27 -25.13
N ASN A 466 -36.59 75.70 -24.79
CA ASN A 466 -36.27 77.13 -24.68
C ASN A 466 -36.08 77.82 -26.04
N LYS A 467 -35.72 77.10 -27.10
CA LYS A 467 -35.69 77.66 -28.47
C LYS A 467 -37.09 77.77 -29.10
N SER A 468 -38.04 76.92 -28.73
CA SER A 468 -39.42 77.00 -29.24
C SER A 468 -40.26 78.14 -28.64
N PHE A 469 -39.70 78.96 -27.74
CA PHE A 469 -40.40 80.09 -27.12
C PHE A 469 -39.90 81.46 -27.61
N THR A 470 -38.99 81.50 -28.59
CA THR A 470 -38.35 82.75 -29.07
C THR A 470 -38.43 82.96 -30.59
N GLU A 471 -39.38 82.32 -31.27
CA GLU A 471 -39.69 82.61 -32.68
C GLU A 471 -41.20 82.86 -32.83
N THR A 472 -41.64 84.03 -32.37
CA THR A 472 -42.82 84.71 -32.91
C THR A 472 -42.58 86.21 -32.74
N GLU A 473 -42.79 86.99 -33.80
CA GLU A 473 -42.41 88.40 -34.01
C GLU A 473 -40.96 88.57 -34.54
N THR A 474 -40.73 88.75 -35.83
CA THR A 474 -41.10 89.98 -36.53
C THR A 474 -41.09 89.78 -38.05
N SER A 475 -42.12 90.33 -38.69
CA SER A 475 -42.30 90.41 -40.15
C SER A 475 -41.54 91.59 -40.77
N SER A 476 -41.40 91.50 -42.11
CA SER A 476 -41.27 92.60 -43.10
C SER A 476 -39.99 93.44 -43.02
N THR A 477 -39.27 93.76 -44.09
CA THR A 477 -39.68 94.10 -45.47
C THR A 477 -38.42 94.21 -46.35
N GLU A 478 -38.60 94.12 -47.68
CA GLU A 478 -37.83 94.82 -48.74
C GLU A 478 -36.33 94.47 -48.99
N THR A 479 -35.73 94.57 -50.18
CA THR A 479 -36.06 94.58 -51.62
C THR A 479 -34.71 94.53 -52.36
N GLY A 480 -34.66 93.88 -53.54
CA GLY A 480 -33.68 94.12 -54.63
C GLY A 480 -32.23 93.68 -54.37
N ASP A 481 -31.39 93.30 -55.33
CA ASP A 481 -31.43 93.20 -56.79
C ASP A 481 -30.27 92.28 -57.21
N GLU A 482 -30.38 91.63 -58.38
CA GLU A 482 -29.30 91.08 -59.23
C GLU A 482 -28.25 92.16 -59.63
N PRO A 483 -27.20 91.92 -60.46
CA PRO A 483 -26.68 90.70 -61.13
C PRO A 483 -25.16 90.47 -60.87
N SER A 484 -24.53 89.35 -61.21
CA SER A 484 -24.10 88.91 -62.56
C SER A 484 -23.46 87.53 -62.47
#